data_AF-A0A7J4HL73-F1
#
_entry.id   AF-A0A7J4HL73-F1
#
_cell.length_a   1.000
_cell.length_b   1.000
_cell.length_c   1.000
_cell.angle_alpha   90.00
_cell.angle_beta   90.00
_cell.angle_gamma   90.00
#
_symmetry.space_group_name_H-M   'P 1'
#
loop_
_entity.id
_entity.type
_entity.pdbx_description
1 polymer ?
#
loop_
_entity_poly.entity_id
_entity_poly.type
_entity_poly.pdbx_seq_one_letter_code
_entity_poly.pdbx_strand_id
1 'polypeptide(L)'
;MSDLSRAIRPLSGSVLVLVLFQGIVGWELTQGTDYGHAHTAYLLTVIALALPVIVIKSGIDNKSVRGNSFAVAGMVVIQLFVGMFLMTDDWGFGWVHVPLAMMIAAHSFAVLISMRNISI
;
A
#
# COMPACT_ATOMS: atom_id res chain seq x y z
N MET A 1 19.78 -15.95 1.21
CA MET A 1 18.67 -15.11 0.71
C MET A 1 18.56 -15.29 -0.79
N SER A 2 17.38 -15.59 -1.34
CA SER A 2 17.15 -15.45 -2.78
C SER A 2 17.27 -13.97 -3.15
N ASP A 3 17.73 -13.63 -4.35
CA ASP A 3 17.77 -12.23 -4.83
C ASP A 3 16.39 -11.55 -4.69
N LEU A 4 15.32 -12.34 -4.79
CA LEU A 4 13.95 -11.90 -4.66
C LEU A 4 13.57 -11.45 -3.24
N SER A 5 14.11 -12.09 -2.20
CA SER A 5 13.86 -11.68 -0.80
C SER A 5 14.41 -10.29 -0.47
N ARG A 6 15.48 -9.85 -1.18
CA ARG A 6 16.04 -8.50 -1.04
C ARG A 6 15.12 -7.42 -1.61
N ALA A 7 14.22 -7.78 -2.54
CA ALA A 7 13.28 -6.85 -3.16
C ALA A 7 12.10 -6.47 -2.24
N ILE A 8 11.76 -7.29 -1.23
CA ILE A 8 10.57 -7.09 -0.39
C ILE A 8 10.63 -5.77 0.39
N ARG A 9 11.78 -5.43 0.98
CA ARG A 9 11.94 -4.18 1.75
C ARG A 9 11.81 -2.94 0.86
N PRO A 10 12.54 -2.82 -0.28
CA PRO A 10 12.31 -1.74 -1.22
C PRO A 10 10.86 -1.63 -1.69
N LEU A 11 10.23 -2.74 -2.10
CA LEU A 11 8.82 -2.72 -2.53
C LEU A 11 7.88 -2.22 -1.43
N SER A 12 7.99 -2.78 -0.23
CA SER A 12 7.16 -2.35 0.91
C SER A 12 7.41 -0.89 1.29
N GLY A 13 8.66 -0.43 1.16
CA GLY A 13 9.03 0.98 1.33
C GLY A 13 8.38 1.88 0.28
N SER A 14 8.39 1.46 -0.99
CA SER A 14 7.71 2.19 -2.07
C SER A 14 6.21 2.28 -1.84
N VAL A 15 5.54 1.20 -1.41
CA VAL A 15 4.12 1.24 -1.04
C VAL A 15 3.88 2.24 0.10
N LEU A 16 4.70 2.21 1.15
CA LEU A 16 4.59 3.12 2.28
C LEU A 16 4.74 4.59 1.85
N VAL A 17 5.77 4.91 1.07
CA VAL A 17 5.98 6.28 0.58
C VAL A 17 4.83 6.73 -0.31
N LEU A 18 4.38 5.88 -1.23
CA LEU A 18 3.29 6.20 -2.15
C LEU A 18 1.96 6.41 -1.42
N VAL A 19 1.63 5.60 -0.41
CA VAL A 19 0.37 5.78 0.33
C VAL A 19 0.41 7.02 1.25
N LEU A 20 1.56 7.36 1.82
CA LEU A 20 1.70 8.63 2.53
C LEU A 20 1.58 9.82 1.57
N PHE A 21 2.18 9.71 0.39
CA PHE A 21 2.02 10.69 -0.68
C PHE A 21 0.55 10.80 -1.12
N GLN A 22 -0.20 9.69 -1.22
CA GLN A 22 -1.64 9.71 -1.48
C GLN A 22 -2.41 10.57 -0.48
N GLY A 23 -2.04 10.51 0.81
CA GLY A 23 -2.64 11.36 1.83
C GLY A 23 -2.40 12.86 1.57
N ILE A 24 -1.18 13.22 1.17
CA ILE A 24 -0.82 14.61 0.84
C ILE A 24 -1.59 15.07 -0.40
N VAL A 25 -1.50 14.33 -1.50
CA VAL A 25 -2.17 14.76 -2.75
C VAL A 25 -3.69 14.68 -2.68
N GLY A 26 -4.24 13.77 -1.86
CA GLY A 26 -5.67 13.70 -1.57
C GLY A 26 -6.14 14.91 -0.79
N TRP A 27 -5.34 15.41 0.16
CA TRP A 27 -5.62 16.68 0.84
C TRP A 27 -5.60 17.86 -0.13
N GLU A 28 -4.56 17.98 -0.94
CA GLU A 28 -4.43 19.06 -1.94
C GLU A 28 -5.57 19.04 -2.96
N LEU A 29 -6.07 17.86 -3.33
CA LEU A 29 -7.25 17.71 -4.19
C LEU A 29 -8.49 18.35 -3.57
N THR A 30 -8.68 18.25 -2.24
CA THR A 30 -9.78 18.97 -1.54
C THR A 30 -9.62 20.49 -1.57
N GLN A 31 -8.41 21.00 -1.81
CA GLN A 31 -8.11 22.42 -1.93
C GLN A 31 -8.15 22.90 -3.39
N GLY A 32 -8.54 22.04 -4.33
CA GLY A 32 -8.66 22.35 -5.76
C GLY A 32 -7.37 22.19 -6.57
N THR A 33 -6.34 21.55 -6.01
CA THR A 33 -5.07 21.29 -6.71
C THR A 33 -4.86 19.79 -6.92
N ASP A 34 -4.70 19.36 -8.18
CA ASP A 34 -4.41 17.96 -8.49
C ASP A 34 -2.92 17.75 -8.81
N TYR A 35 -2.22 17.05 -7.92
CA TYR A 35 -0.83 16.61 -8.11
C TYR A 35 -0.73 15.17 -8.67
N GLY A 36 -1.76 14.70 -9.37
CA GLY A 36 -1.82 13.38 -9.98
C GLY A 36 -2.30 12.30 -9.02
N HIS A 37 -3.34 12.59 -8.21
CA HIS A 37 -3.87 11.66 -7.21
C HIS A 37 -4.25 10.30 -7.83
N ALA A 38 -5.06 10.30 -8.90
CA ALA A 38 -5.48 9.07 -9.57
C ALA A 38 -4.32 8.26 -10.16
N HIS A 39 -3.37 8.93 -10.82
CA HIS A 39 -2.20 8.26 -11.44
C HIS A 39 -1.34 7.55 -10.40
N THR A 40 -1.12 8.21 -9.27
CA THR A 40 -0.30 7.67 -8.19
C THR A 40 -1.04 6.58 -7.39
N ALA A 41 -2.37 6.59 -7.34
CA ALA A 41 -3.18 5.49 -6.81
C ALA A 41 -3.07 4.21 -7.67
N TYR A 42 -3.03 4.32 -9.01
CA TYR A 42 -2.82 3.17 -9.88
C TYR A 42 -1.42 2.56 -9.68
N LEU A 43 -0.39 3.40 -9.61
CA LEU A 43 0.97 2.95 -9.35
C LEU A 43 1.09 2.25 -7.98
N LEU A 44 0.52 2.84 -6.93
CA LEU A 44 0.44 2.24 -5.60
C LEU A 44 -0.21 0.86 -5.66
N THR A 45 -1.33 0.73 -6.37
CA THR A 45 -2.07 -0.53 -6.52
C THR A 45 -1.22 -1.62 -7.15
N VAL A 46 -0.56 -1.33 -8.28
CA VAL A 46 0.28 -2.32 -8.99
C VAL A 46 1.43 -2.80 -8.12
N ILE A 47 2.14 -1.89 -7.44
CA ILE A 47 3.27 -2.24 -6.57
C ILE A 47 2.80 -3.06 -5.37
N ALA A 48 1.69 -2.66 -4.74
CA ALA A 48 1.12 -3.37 -3.59
C ALA A 48 0.64 -4.79 -3.94
N LEU A 49 0.08 -5.00 -5.15
CA LEU A 49 -0.29 -6.34 -5.63
C LEU A 49 0.93 -7.22 -5.92
N ALA A 50 2.05 -6.64 -6.34
CA ALA A 50 3.29 -7.40 -6.57
C ALA A 50 3.92 -7.90 -5.25
N LEU A 51 3.73 -7.19 -4.14
CA LEU A 51 4.34 -7.51 -2.84
C LEU A 51 4.07 -8.94 -2.36
N PRO A 52 2.82 -9.44 -2.22
CA PRO A 52 2.58 -10.81 -1.78
C PRO A 52 3.13 -11.86 -2.76
N VAL A 53 3.11 -11.59 -4.06
CA VAL A 53 3.67 -12.49 -5.08
C VAL A 53 5.18 -12.70 -4.85
N ILE A 54 5.89 -11.59 -4.64
CA ILE A 54 7.33 -11.59 -4.36
C ILE A 54 7.61 -12.28 -3.02
N VAL A 55 6.82 -12.02 -1.98
CA VAL A 55 6.95 -12.70 -0.67
C VAL A 55 6.82 -14.22 -0.83
N ILE A 56 5.79 -14.70 -1.52
CA ILE A 56 5.58 -16.14 -1.76
C ILE A 56 6.75 -16.74 -2.54
N LYS A 57 7.12 -16.11 -3.65
CA LYS A 57 8.20 -16.60 -4.52
C LYS A 57 9.58 -16.54 -3.87
N SER A 58 9.76 -15.66 -2.89
CA SER A 58 11.04 -15.54 -2.17
C SER A 58 11.30 -16.68 -1.20
N GLY A 59 10.27 -17.47 -0.83
CA GLY A 59 10.36 -18.57 0.12
C GLY A 59 10.31 -18.15 1.60
N ILE A 60 9.98 -16.89 1.90
CA ILE A 60 9.84 -16.41 3.29
C ILE A 60 8.59 -17.01 3.93
N ASP A 61 8.77 -17.79 5.00
CA ASP A 61 7.67 -18.39 5.75
C ASP A 61 7.27 -17.61 7.02
N ASN A 62 7.78 -16.39 7.18
CA ASN A 62 7.39 -15.54 8.30
C ASN A 62 5.91 -15.13 8.17
N LYS A 63 5.06 -15.62 9.09
CA LYS A 63 3.61 -15.34 9.10
C LYS A 63 3.28 -13.86 9.11
N SER A 64 4.07 -13.03 9.79
CA SER A 64 3.86 -11.58 9.82
C SER A 64 4.11 -10.94 8.46
N VAL A 65 5.22 -11.27 7.79
CA VAL A 65 5.53 -10.75 6.44
C VAL A 65 4.47 -11.20 5.43
N ARG A 66 4.06 -12.48 5.47
CA ARG A 66 3.01 -13.01 4.58
C ARG A 66 1.67 -12.32 4.85
N GLY A 67 1.21 -12.32 6.09
CA GLY A 67 -0.08 -11.73 6.47
C GLY A 67 -0.19 -10.26 6.11
N ASN A 68 0.82 -9.47 6.47
CA ASN A 68 0.82 -8.03 6.17
C ASN A 68 0.94 -7.74 4.67
N SER A 69 1.71 -8.51 3.90
CA SER A 69 1.79 -8.30 2.44
C SER A 69 0.46 -8.60 1.72
N PHE A 70 -0.28 -9.63 2.15
CA PHE A 70 -1.63 -9.88 1.65
C PHE A 70 -2.63 -8.81 2.08
N ALA A 71 -2.54 -8.32 3.33
CA ALA A 71 -3.40 -7.25 3.81
C ALA A 71 -3.20 -5.96 3.00
N VAL A 72 -1.96 -5.57 2.72
CA VAL A 72 -1.62 -4.44 1.84
C VAL A 72 -2.27 -4.60 0.47
N ALA A 73 -2.11 -5.76 -0.16
CA ALA A 73 -2.67 -6.05 -1.48
C ALA A 73 -4.21 -6.07 -1.51
N GLY A 74 -4.85 -6.62 -0.48
CA GLY A 74 -6.31 -6.63 -0.40
C GLY A 74 -6.88 -5.23 -0.16
N MET A 75 -6.31 -4.50 0.79
CA MET A 75 -6.79 -3.15 1.14
C MET A 75 -6.57 -2.16 0.02
N VAL A 76 -5.47 -2.23 -0.73
CA VAL A 76 -5.23 -1.27 -1.84
C VAL A 76 -6.28 -1.41 -2.95
N VAL A 77 -6.78 -2.63 -3.21
CA VAL A 77 -7.83 -2.86 -4.20
C VAL A 77 -9.15 -2.28 -3.72
N ILE A 78 -9.49 -2.49 -2.45
CA ILE A 78 -10.68 -1.89 -1.84
C ILE A 78 -10.56 -0.36 -1.87
N GLN A 79 -9.40 0.17 -1.50
CA GLN A 79 -9.10 1.60 -1.51
C GLN A 79 -9.31 2.21 -2.90
N LEU A 80 -8.81 1.55 -3.94
CA LEU A 80 -8.96 1.99 -5.32
C LEU A 80 -10.44 2.01 -5.74
N PHE A 81 -11.20 0.97 -5.42
CA PHE A 81 -12.63 0.92 -5.74
C PHE A 81 -13.45 1.97 -4.99
N VAL A 82 -13.16 2.20 -3.70
CA VAL A 82 -13.80 3.28 -2.94
C VAL A 82 -13.48 4.62 -3.58
N GLY A 83 -12.22 4.88 -3.92
CA GLY A 83 -11.81 6.13 -4.58
C GLY A 83 -12.52 6.36 -5.91
N MET A 84 -12.51 5.34 -6.79
CA MET A 84 -13.06 5.46 -8.14
C MET A 84 -14.58 5.52 -8.19
N PHE A 85 -15.27 4.70 -7.39
CA PHE A 85 -16.72 4.51 -7.55
C PHE A 85 -17.55 5.21 -6.49
N LEU A 86 -17.00 5.45 -5.30
CA LEU A 86 -17.75 6.00 -4.17
C LEU A 86 -17.32 7.42 -3.80
N MET A 87 -16.14 7.86 -4.24
CA MET A 87 -15.62 9.20 -3.92
C MET A 87 -15.52 10.16 -5.10
N THR A 88 -15.99 9.75 -6.27
CA THR A 88 -16.16 10.66 -7.40
C THR A 88 -17.32 11.60 -7.07
N ASP A 89 -17.03 12.90 -6.93
CA ASP A 89 -17.96 13.97 -6.58
C ASP A 89 -18.66 13.86 -5.21
N ASP A 90 -18.43 12.78 -4.45
CA ASP A 90 -19.01 12.54 -3.11
C ASP A 90 -17.92 12.19 -2.07
N TRP A 91 -17.51 13.18 -1.27
CA TRP A 91 -16.55 12.96 -0.18
C TRP A 91 -17.16 12.28 1.05
N GLY A 92 -18.45 11.96 1.04
CA GLY A 92 -19.16 11.27 2.11
C GLY A 92 -18.59 9.90 2.46
N PHE A 93 -17.80 9.27 1.58
CA PHE A 93 -17.09 8.02 1.85
C PHE A 93 -15.65 8.22 2.36
N GLY A 94 -15.23 9.45 2.61
CA GLY A 94 -13.90 9.76 3.17
C GLY A 94 -13.63 9.09 4.52
N TRP A 95 -14.68 8.85 5.33
CA TRP A 95 -14.56 8.19 6.64
C TRP A 95 -14.14 6.73 6.54
N VAL A 96 -14.31 6.06 5.39
CA VAL A 96 -13.80 4.70 5.16
C VAL A 96 -12.50 4.74 4.34
N HIS A 97 -12.40 5.65 3.37
CA HIS A 97 -11.26 5.76 2.48
C HIS A 97 -9.97 6.20 3.19
N VAL A 98 -10.05 7.19 4.09
CA VAL A 98 -8.86 7.68 4.81
C VAL A 98 -8.32 6.61 5.78
N PRO A 99 -9.14 5.96 6.63
CA PRO A 99 -8.64 4.87 7.47
C PRO A 99 -8.06 3.70 6.68
N LEU A 100 -8.64 3.33 5.53
CA LEU A 100 -8.07 2.28 4.68
C LEU A 100 -6.66 2.65 4.19
N ALA A 101 -6.41 3.89 3.74
CA ALA A 101 -5.06 4.36 3.41
C ALA A 101 -4.10 4.24 4.60
N MET A 102 -4.55 4.63 5.79
CA MET A 102 -3.74 4.50 7.01
C MET A 102 -3.41 3.05 7.34
N MET A 103 -4.36 2.13 7.13
CA MET A 103 -4.12 0.70 7.33
C MET A 103 -3.14 0.12 6.31
N ILE A 104 -3.20 0.56 5.04
CA ILE A 104 -2.19 0.20 4.03
C ILE A 104 -0.80 0.66 4.48
N ALA A 105 -0.68 1.89 4.99
CA ALA A 105 0.59 2.41 5.52
C ALA A 105 1.08 1.56 6.71
N ALA A 106 0.21 1.26 7.68
CA ALA A 106 0.54 0.48 8.86
C ALA A 106 1.03 -0.93 8.51
N HIS A 107 0.33 -1.65 7.62
CA HIS A 107 0.73 -2.99 7.21
C HIS A 107 2.01 -2.97 6.35
N SER A 108 2.19 -1.96 5.51
CA SER A 108 3.45 -1.77 4.75
C SER A 108 4.63 -1.53 5.71
N PHE A 109 4.42 -0.76 6.77
CA PHE A 109 5.42 -0.55 7.81
C PHE A 109 5.69 -1.83 8.62
N ALA A 110 4.65 -2.61 8.93
CA ALA A 110 4.79 -3.90 9.61
C ALA A 110 5.60 -4.92 8.80
N VAL A 111 5.46 -4.96 7.47
CA VAL A 111 6.34 -5.75 6.59
C VAL A 111 7.79 -5.30 6.71
N LEU A 112 8.08 -4.00 6.68
CA LEU A 112 9.44 -3.46 6.82
C LEU A 112 10.11 -3.87 8.13
N ILE A 113 9.41 -3.74 9.26
CA ILE A 113 9.92 -4.15 10.57
C ILE A 113 10.08 -5.66 10.64
N SER A 114 9.10 -6.42 10.17
CA SER A 114 9.14 -7.89 10.21
C SER A 114 10.31 -8.42 9.38
N MET A 115 10.60 -7.81 8.22
CA MET A 115 11.74 -8.15 7.39
C MET A 115 13.10 -7.82 8.04
N ARG A 116 13.17 -6.85 8.97
CA ARG A 116 14.39 -6.58 9.75
C ARG A 116 14.66 -7.69 10.78
N ASN A 117 13.60 -8.29 11.30
CA ASN A 117 13.67 -9.28 12.38
C ASN A 117 13.78 -10.73 11.89
N ILE A 118 13.79 -10.94 10.57
CA ILE A 118 14.14 -12.24 9.99
C ILE A 118 15.65 -12.39 10.12
N SER A 119 16.08 -13.31 10.98
CA SER A 119 17.48 -13.69 11.14
C SER A 119 18.06 -14.13 9.80
N ILE A 120 19.15 -13.48 9.41
CA ILE A 120 19.93 -13.73 8.19
C ILE A 120 20.63 -15.08 8.30
#